data_AF-A0A973M1V6-F1
#
_entry.id   AF-A0A973M1V6-F1
#
_cell.length_a   1.000
_cell.length_b   1.000
_cell.length_c   1.000
_cell.angle_alpha   90.00
_cell.angle_beta   90.00
_cell.angle_gamma   90.00
#
_symmetry.space_group_name_H-M   'P 1'
#
loop_
_entity.id
_entity.type
_entity.pdbx_description
1 polymer ?
#
loop_
_entity_poly.entity_id
_entity_poly.type
_entity_poly.pdbx_seq_one_letter_code
_entity_poly.pdbx_strand_id
1 'polypeptide(L)' 'MKRPPALDQAQWQRCNNGSCVEVALLHDRVWVRGSQDTSGTVLSFSVDEWVAFVHGAKRGLFDVERLVPEV' A
#
# COMPACT_ATOMS: atom_id res chain seq x y z
N MET A 1 -15.06 -4.93 4.97
CA MET A 1 -15.22 -4.87 3.51
C MET A 1 -14.87 -6.24 2.93
N LYS A 2 -15.58 -6.74 1.91
CA LYS A 2 -15.29 -8.05 1.29
C LYS A 2 -14.23 -7.90 0.19
N ARG A 3 -13.30 -8.86 0.09
CA ARG A 3 -12.29 -8.92 -0.97
C ARG A 3 -12.95 -9.04 -2.35
N PRO A 4 -12.64 -8.16 -3.32
CA PRO A 4 -13.11 -8.31 -4.70
C PRO A 4 -12.53 -9.57 -5.36
N PRO A 5 -13.33 -10.41 -6.06
CA PRO A 5 -12.83 -11.56 -6.81
C PRO A 5 -11.78 -11.22 -7.87
N ALA A 6 -11.83 -10.01 -8.43
CA ALA A 6 -10.85 -9.53 -9.40
C ALA A 6 -9.39 -9.56 -8.89
N LEU A 7 -9.17 -9.51 -7.56
CA LEU A 7 -7.83 -9.53 -6.98
C LEU A 7 -7.09 -10.85 -7.14
N ASP A 8 -7.78 -11.92 -7.55
CA ASP A 8 -7.15 -13.20 -7.87
C ASP A 8 -6.26 -13.11 -9.12
N GLN A 9 -6.42 -12.06 -9.94
CA GLN A 9 -5.62 -11.78 -11.13
C GLN A 9 -4.50 -10.76 -10.89
N ALA A 10 -4.40 -10.20 -9.69
CA ALA A 10 -3.43 -9.15 -9.39
C ALA A 10 -2.01 -9.72 -9.37
N GLN A 11 -1.07 -9.03 -10.05
CA GLN A 11 0.35 -9.33 -9.95
C GLN A 11 0.96 -8.61 -8.74
N TRP A 12 1.14 -9.34 -7.65
CA TRP A 12 1.64 -8.82 -6.38
C TRP A 12 3.16 -8.70 -6.37
N GLN A 13 3.66 -7.52 -6.02
CA GLN A 13 5.07 -7.19 -5.89
C GLN A 13 5.42 -6.99 -4.41
N ARG A 14 6.59 -7.49 -3.99
CA ARG A 14 7.15 -7.30 -2.64
C ARG A 14 8.65 -7.07 -2.70
N CYS A 15 9.22 -6.41 -1.70
CA CYS A 15 10.67 -6.21 -1.60
C CYS A 15 11.37 -7.44 -1.01
N ASN A 16 12.53 -7.82 -1.53
CA ASN A 16 13.24 -9.05 -1.13
C ASN A 16 13.69 -9.11 0.34
N ASN A 17 13.87 -7.97 1.02
CA ASN A 17 14.40 -7.88 2.40
C ASN A 17 13.43 -7.24 3.41
N GLY A 18 12.13 -7.19 3.09
CA GLY A 18 11.13 -6.50 3.92
C GLY A 18 9.71 -6.88 3.51
N SER A 19 9.48 -8.18 3.39
CA SER A 19 8.37 -8.76 2.65
C SER A 19 7.00 -8.59 3.31
N CYS A 20 6.82 -7.85 4.41
CA CYS A 20 5.55 -7.79 5.18
C CYS A 20 4.37 -7.20 4.40
N VAL A 21 4.63 -6.47 3.30
CA VAL A 21 3.62 -5.80 2.48
C VAL A 21 3.80 -6.20 1.02
N GLU A 22 2.67 -6.43 0.34
CA GLU A 22 2.60 -6.61 -1.10
C GLU A 22 1.75 -5.51 -1.74
N VAL A 23 2.14 -5.09 -2.94
CA VAL A 23 1.46 -4.05 -3.72
C VAL A 23 1.16 -4.57 -5.13
N ALA A 24 -0.01 -4.24 -5.68
CA ALA A 24 -0.37 -4.55 -7.06
C ALA A 24 -1.11 -3.38 -7.72
N LEU A 25 -0.89 -3.19 -9.02
CA LEU A 25 -1.70 -2.30 -9.86
C LEU A 25 -2.71 -3.16 -10.64
N LEU A 26 -4.00 -2.91 -10.43
CA LEU A 26 -5.08 -3.62 -11.13
C LEU A 26 -6.31 -2.72 -11.22
N HIS A 27 -6.91 -2.62 -12.41
CA HIS A 27 -8.08 -1.78 -12.70
C HIS A 27 -7.91 -0.33 -12.23
N ASP A 28 -6.78 0.29 -12.59
CA ASP A 28 -6.44 1.70 -12.26
C ASP A 28 -6.48 2.03 -10.77
N ARG A 29 -6.23 1.02 -9.93
CA ARG A 29 -6.10 1.15 -8.49
C ARG A 29 -4.86 0.46 -7.99
N VAL A 30 -4.27 1.05 -6.96
CA VAL A 30 -3.17 0.44 -6.21
C VAL A 30 -3.76 -0.32 -5.03
N TRP A 31 -3.47 -1.62 -4.97
CA TRP A 31 -3.93 -2.53 -3.95
C TRP A 31 -2.77 -2.87 -3.02
N VAL A 32 -3.04 -2.88 -1.72
CA VAL A 32 -2.03 -3.14 -0.68
C VAL A 32 -2.56 -4.19 0.27
N ARG A 33 -1.76 -5.22 0.55
CA ARG A 33 -2.09 -6.26 1.55
C ARG A 33 -0.87 -6.66 2.36
N GLY A 34 -1.11 -7.34 3.48
CA GLY A 34 -0.07 -8.05 4.20
C GLY A 34 0.33 -9.32 3.45
N SER A 35 1.61 -9.65 3.42
CA SER A 35 2.10 -10.88 2.79
C SER A 35 1.91 -12.13 3.66
N GLN A 36 1.93 -11.96 4.98
CA GLN A 36 1.79 -13.06 5.95
C GLN A 36 0.37 -13.62 5.97
N ASP A 37 -0.61 -12.80 5.60
CA ASP A 37 -2.00 -13.20 5.40
C ASP A 37 -2.55 -12.57 4.11
N THR A 38 -2.33 -13.28 3.00
CA THR A 38 -2.82 -12.85 1.68
C THR A 38 -4.34 -12.94 1.52
N SER A 39 -5.04 -13.58 2.47
CA SER A 39 -6.50 -13.66 2.53
C SER A 39 -7.13 -12.55 3.38
N GLY A 40 -6.32 -11.82 4.14
CA GLY A 40 -6.73 -10.73 5.01
C GLY A 40 -7.26 -9.50 4.27
N THR A 41 -7.37 -8.39 5.01
CA THR A 41 -7.89 -7.14 4.47
C THR A 41 -6.95 -6.58 3.40
N VAL A 42 -7.53 -6.22 2.25
CA VAL A 42 -6.82 -5.53 1.17
C VAL A 42 -7.28 -4.07 1.14
N LEU A 43 -6.33 -3.15 1.19
CA LEU A 43 -6.56 -1.71 1.01
C LEU A 43 -6.49 -1.36 -0.47
N SER A 44 -7.21 -0.33 -0.90
CA SER A 44 -7.19 0.14 -2.28
C SER A 44 -7.14 1.65 -2.33
N PHE A 45 -6.32 2.18 -3.23
CA PHE A 45 -6.13 3.60 -3.47
C PHE A 45 -6.28 3.89 -4.96
N SER A 46 -6.68 5.10 -5.32
CA SER A 46 -6.50 5.56 -6.70
C SER A 46 -5.01 5.69 -7.02
N VAL A 47 -4.68 5.72 -8.32
CA VAL A 47 -3.30 6.00 -8.75
C VAL A 47 -2.83 7.36 -8.24
N ASP A 48 -3.68 8.38 -8.30
CA ASP A 48 -3.34 9.74 -7.85
C ASP A 48 -3.06 9.81 -6.34
N GLU A 49 -3.89 9.14 -5.53
CA GLU A 49 -3.68 9.02 -4.08
C GLU A 49 -2.34 8.34 -3.78
N TRP A 50 -2.02 7.28 -4.52
CA TRP A 50 -0.76 6.55 -4.35
C TRP A 50 0.45 7.41 -4.75
N VAL A 51 0.37 8.14 -5.86
CA VAL A 51 1.43 9.07 -6.29
C VAL A 51 1.65 10.16 -5.24
N ALA A 52 0.58 10.76 -4.73
CA ALA A 52 0.65 11.77 -3.68
C ALA A 52 1.27 11.20 -2.39
N PHE A 53 0.88 9.99 -1.99
CA PHE A 53 1.46 9.28 -0.84
C PHE A 53 2.96 9.06 -1.02
N VAL A 54 3.40 8.49 -2.14
CA VAL A 54 4.84 8.23 -2.41
C VAL A 54 5.64 9.52 -2.42
N HIS A 55 5.12 10.58 -3.05
CA HIS A 55 5.78 11.88 -3.05
C HIS A 55 5.87 12.49 -1.64
N GLY A 56 4.81 12.37 -0.84
CA GLY A 56 4.81 12.80 0.55
C GLY A 56 5.79 12.01 1.42
N ALA A 57 5.81 10.68 1.30
CA ALA A 57 6.73 9.81 2.02
C ALA A 57 8.19 10.15 1.71
N LYS A 58 8.52 10.35 0.44
CA LYS A 58 9.87 10.77 0.01
C LYS A 58 10.30 12.14 0.56
N ARG A 59 9.34 13.00 0.92
CA ARG A 59 9.59 14.31 1.53
C ARG A 59 9.56 14.28 3.06
N GLY A 60 9.45 13.10 3.68
CA GLY A 60 9.34 12.97 5.13
C GLY A 60 8.03 13.51 5.69
N LEU A 61 6.95 13.61 4.88
CA LEU A 61 5.67 14.13 5.35
C LEU A 61 5.04 13.26 6.45
N PHE A 62 5.44 12.00 6.53
CA PHE A 62 4.91 11.00 7.45
C PHE A 62 5.94 10.55 8.49
N ASP A 63 7.06 11.25 8.63
CA ASP A 63 8.03 11.01 9.70
C ASP A 63 7.38 11.35 11.05
N VAL A 64 7.69 10.57 12.09
CA VAL A 64 7.00 10.68 13.39
C VAL A 64 7.21 12.06 14.01
N GLU A 65 8.42 12.59 13.91
CA GLU A 65 8.82 13.92 14.39
C GLU A 65 8.06 15.04 13.70
N ARG A 66 7.60 14.80 12.46
CA ARG A 66 6.80 15.77 11.71
C ARG A 66 5.31 15.65 12.02
N LEU A 67 4.83 14.43 12.26
CA LEU A 67 3.42 14.17 12.60
C LEU A 67 3.11 14.56 14.04
N VAL A 68 4.10 14.47 14.93
CA VAL A 68 3.98 14.80 16.36
C VAL A 68 5.14 15.73 16.75
N PRO A 69 5.05 17.04 16.45
CA PRO A 69 6.16 17.98 16.60
C PRO A 69 6.55 18.34 18.05
N GLU A 70 5.92 17.73 19.06
CA GLU A 70 6.16 18.03 20.48
C GLU A 70 6.74 16.85 21.29
N VAL A 71 7.47 15.94 20.64
CA VAL A 71 8.30 14.91 21.31
C VAL A 71 9.78 15.15 21.03
#